data_AF-H8GYZ1-F1
#
_entry.id   AF-H8GYZ1-F1
#
_cell.length_a   1.000
_cell.length_b   1.000
_cell.length_c   1.000
_cell.angle_alpha   90.00
_cell.angle_beta   90.00
_cell.angle_gamma   90.00
#
_symmetry.space_group_name_H-M   'P 1'
#
loop_
_entity.id
_entity.type
_entity.pdbx_description
1 polymer ?
#
loop_
_entity_poly.entity_id
_entity_poly.type
_entity_poly.pdbx_seq_one_letter_code
_entity_poly.pdbx_strand_id
1 'polypeptide(L)'
;MGRTALLEHAADDFLSETARQKPWKRARYEALLDSLDEFLGAPAPLLAYTRATGEAWRRTLDAGAQADADDLLLDFRAYLREWGWLDSARPLNRPD
;
A
#
# COMPACT_ATOMS: atom_id res chain seq x y z
N MET A 1 20.73 9.82 -7.09
CA MET A 1 19.43 9.94 -7.79
C MET A 1 18.36 9.38 -6.87
N GLY A 2 17.49 10.23 -6.33
CA GLY A 2 16.42 9.79 -5.44
C GLY A 2 15.37 9.03 -6.25
N ARG A 3 15.33 7.71 -6.15
CA ARG A 3 14.24 6.92 -6.73
C ARG A 3 12.98 7.25 -5.91
N THR A 4 11.93 7.69 -6.58
CA THR A 4 10.61 7.78 -5.97
C THR A 4 10.22 6.37 -5.53
N ALA A 5 9.93 6.20 -4.23
CA ALA A 5 9.39 4.93 -3.74
C ALA A 5 8.00 4.74 -4.35
N LEU A 6 7.81 3.63 -5.07
CA LEU A 6 6.54 3.25 -5.68
C LEU A 6 5.73 2.39 -4.71
N LEU A 7 4.41 2.41 -4.88
CA LEU A 7 3.50 1.58 -4.08
C LEU A 7 3.77 0.10 -4.32
N GLU A 8 4.00 -0.32 -5.57
CA GLU A 8 4.33 -1.71 -5.93
C GLU A 8 5.53 -2.28 -5.13
N HIS A 9 6.54 -1.46 -4.84
CA HIS A 9 7.74 -1.92 -4.11
C HIS A 9 7.42 -2.20 -2.63
N ALA A 10 6.64 -1.33 -2.00
CA ALA A 10 6.20 -1.56 -0.62
C ALA A 10 5.16 -2.67 -0.54
N ALA A 11 4.32 -2.82 -1.58
CA ALA A 11 3.33 -3.89 -1.69
C ALA A 11 4.00 -5.26 -1.80
N ASP A 12 5.04 -5.43 -2.63
CA ASP A 12 5.75 -6.71 -2.78
C ASP A 12 6.39 -7.18 -1.47
N ASP A 13 7.04 -6.27 -0.73
CA ASP A 13 7.66 -6.58 0.56
C ASP A 13 6.60 -6.91 1.63
N PHE A 14 5.51 -6.13 1.66
CA PHE A 14 4.36 -6.41 2.52
C PHE A 14 3.69 -7.77 2.22
N LEU A 15 3.54 -8.13 0.94
CA LEU A 15 2.97 -9.41 0.52
C LEU A 15 3.90 -10.56 0.90
N SER A 16 5.21 -10.36 0.82
CA SER A 16 6.20 -11.33 1.28
C SER A 16 6.10 -11.58 2.79
N GLU A 17 5.92 -10.53 3.59
CA GLU A 17 5.70 -10.66 5.04
C GLU A 17 4.32 -11.27 5.36
N THR A 18 3.29 -10.85 4.63
CA THR A 18 1.93 -11.41 4.75
C THR A 18 1.92 -12.90 4.41
N ALA A 19 2.69 -13.33 3.41
CA ALA A 19 2.80 -14.74 3.05
C ALA A 19 3.38 -15.59 4.18
N ARG A 20 4.24 -15.03 5.03
CA ARG A 20 4.83 -15.72 6.19
C ARG A 20 3.85 -15.83 7.35
N GLN A 21 3.09 -14.76 7.63
CA GLN A 21 2.20 -14.69 8.79
C GLN A 21 0.79 -15.22 8.51
N LYS A 22 0.22 -14.87 7.35
CA LYS A 22 -1.17 -15.10 6.96
C LYS A 22 -1.22 -15.52 5.47
N PRO A 23 -0.66 -16.70 5.09
CA PRO A 23 -0.57 -17.12 3.68
C PRO A 23 -1.94 -17.19 2.97
N TRP A 24 -3.02 -17.48 3.69
CA TRP A 24 -4.38 -17.50 3.15
C TRP A 24 -4.91 -16.12 2.72
N LYS A 25 -4.36 -15.02 3.24
CA LYS A 25 -4.75 -13.66 2.85
C LYS A 25 -3.93 -13.10 1.68
N ARG A 26 -2.74 -13.66 1.42
CA ARG A 26 -1.80 -13.14 0.42
C ARG A 26 -2.45 -12.88 -0.94
N ALA A 27 -3.09 -13.89 -1.53
CA ALA A 27 -3.68 -13.77 -2.87
C ALA A 27 -4.80 -12.70 -2.92
N ARG A 28 -5.55 -12.56 -1.82
CA ARG A 28 -6.61 -11.55 -1.70
C ARG A 28 -6.02 -10.15 -1.59
N TYR A 29 -4.99 -9.98 -0.79
CA TYR A 29 -4.28 -8.71 -0.61
C TYR A 29 -3.55 -8.29 -1.88
N GLU A 30 -2.95 -9.23 -2.61
CA GLU A 30 -2.26 -8.99 -3.87
C GLU A 30 -3.22 -8.38 -4.91
N ALA A 31 -4.37 -9.02 -5.14
CA ALA A 31 -5.39 -8.49 -6.06
C ALA A 31 -5.96 -7.12 -5.64
N LEU A 32 -6.07 -6.88 -4.32
CA LEU A 32 -6.54 -5.59 -3.80
C LEU A 32 -5.48 -4.49 -3.93
N LEU A 33 -4.20 -4.81 -3.71
CA LEU A 33 -3.09 -3.86 -3.86
C LEU A 33 -2.86 -3.50 -5.33
N ASP A 34 -3.01 -4.46 -6.24
CA ASP A 34 -2.97 -4.23 -7.69
C ASP A 34 -4.07 -3.25 -8.11
N SER A 35 -5.33 -3.49 -7.69
CA SER A 35 -6.44 -2.57 -7.92
C SER A 35 -6.23 -1.19 -7.29
N LEU A 36 -5.59 -1.11 -6.12
CA LEU A 36 -5.26 0.16 -5.48
C LEU A 36 -4.19 0.93 -6.28
N ASP A 37 -3.17 0.26 -6.81
CA ASP A 37 -2.15 0.87 -7.66
C ASP A 37 -2.77 1.43 -8.94
N GLU A 38 -3.63 0.65 -9.61
CA GLU A 38 -4.41 1.11 -10.76
C GLU A 38 -5.27 2.33 -10.44
N PHE A 39 -5.97 2.33 -9.30
CA PHE A 39 -6.81 3.44 -8.86
C PHE A 39 -6.01 4.74 -8.63
N LEU A 40 -4.77 4.61 -8.15
CA LEU A 40 -3.87 5.74 -7.91
C LEU A 40 -3.12 6.20 -9.17
N GLY A 41 -3.20 5.44 -10.26
CA GLY A 41 -2.56 5.75 -11.54
C GLY A 41 -1.23 5.02 -11.74
N ALA A 42 -1.27 3.68 -11.74
CA ALA A 42 -0.14 2.77 -11.92
C ALA A 42 0.90 3.22 -12.97
N PRO A 43 2.22 3.25 -12.64
CA PRO A 43 2.81 2.95 -11.33
C PRO A 43 2.61 4.11 -10.34
N ALA A 44 1.92 3.86 -9.24
CA ALA A 44 1.60 4.91 -8.28
C ALA A 44 2.80 5.20 -7.36
N PRO A 45 3.15 6.48 -7.14
CA PRO A 45 4.13 6.81 -6.11
C PRO A 45 3.55 6.46 -4.73
N LEU A 46 4.37 5.92 -3.82
CA LEU A 46 3.92 5.55 -2.47
C LEU A 46 3.30 6.73 -1.72
N LEU A 47 3.75 7.96 -2.01
CA LEU A 47 3.20 9.18 -1.42
C LEU A 47 1.77 9.52 -1.91
N ALA A 48 1.30 8.95 -3.04
CA ALA A 48 -0.10 9.06 -3.46
C ALA A 48 -1.02 8.20 -2.57
N TYR A 49 -0.48 7.18 -1.91
CA TYR A 49 -1.21 6.43 -0.90
C TYR A 49 -1.33 7.24 0.39
N THR A 50 -2.56 7.65 0.68
CA THR A 50 -2.95 8.39 1.87
C THR A 50 -4.18 7.73 2.47
N ARG A 51 -4.49 8.06 3.73
CA ARG A 51 -5.74 7.60 4.35
C ARG A 51 -6.97 7.97 3.52
N ALA A 52 -6.99 9.18 2.95
CA ALA A 52 -8.10 9.67 2.16
C ALA A 52 -8.25 8.92 0.83
N THR A 53 -7.13 8.67 0.13
CA THR A 53 -7.16 7.94 -1.14
C THR A 53 -7.47 6.46 -0.96
N GLY A 54 -6.97 5.81 0.10
CA GLY A 54 -7.36 4.44 0.45
C GLY A 54 -8.83 4.31 0.80
N GLU A 55 -9.40 5.27 1.55
CA GLU A 55 -10.83 5.26 1.86
C GLU A 55 -11.70 5.54 0.62
N ALA A 56 -11.24 6.41 -0.29
CA ALA A 56 -11.90 6.67 -1.56
C ALA A 56 -11.93 5.42 -2.45
N TRP A 57 -10.80 4.72 -2.59
CA TRP A 57 -10.70 3.45 -3.29
C TRP A 57 -11.60 2.38 -2.65
N ARG A 58 -11.59 2.24 -1.31
CA ARG A 58 -12.46 1.27 -0.62
C ARG A 58 -13.94 1.47 -0.99
N ARG A 59 -14.39 2.73 -1.13
CA ARG A 59 -15.78 3.05 -1.53
C ARG A 59 -16.11 2.65 -2.97
N THR A 60 -15.12 2.45 -3.84
CA THR A 60 -15.34 1.96 -5.21
C THR A 60 -15.51 0.45 -5.29
N LEU A 61 -15.18 -0.28 -4.21
CA LEU A 61 -15.28 -1.74 -4.15
C LEU A 61 -16.69 -2.18 -3.75
N ASP A 62 -17.05 -3.39 -4.19
CA ASP A 62 -18.26 -4.09 -3.77
C ASP A 62 -18.27 -4.42 -2.28
N ALA A 63 -19.46 -4.53 -1.67
CA ALA A 63 -19.61 -4.70 -0.22
C ALA A 63 -18.83 -5.90 0.35
N GLY A 64 -18.71 -6.99 -0.41
CA GLY A 64 -17.91 -8.16 -0.02
C GLY A 64 -16.40 -7.90 -0.01
N ALA A 65 -15.90 -7.04 -0.91
CA ALA A 65 -14.50 -6.67 -0.98
C ALA A 65 -14.13 -5.52 -0.03
N GLN A 66 -15.11 -4.71 0.40
CA GLN A 66 -14.89 -3.61 1.33
C GLN A 66 -14.34 -4.08 2.68
N ALA A 67 -14.79 -5.24 3.18
CA ALA A 67 -14.30 -5.79 4.45
C ALA A 67 -12.84 -6.24 4.36
N ASP A 68 -12.47 -6.97 3.29
CA ASP A 68 -11.08 -7.37 3.04
C ASP A 68 -10.18 -6.15 2.83
N ALA A 69 -10.68 -5.13 2.12
CA ALA A 69 -9.96 -3.89 1.88
C ALA A 69 -9.74 -3.08 3.16
N ASP A 70 -10.69 -3.08 4.10
CA ASP A 70 -10.53 -2.40 5.39
C ASP A 70 -9.38 -3.01 6.19
N ASP A 71 -9.36 -4.34 6.28
CA ASP A 71 -8.32 -5.12 6.95
C ASP A 71 -6.95 -4.93 6.28
N LEU A 72 -6.91 -4.98 4.94
CA LEU A 72 -5.72 -4.66 4.15
C LEU A 72 -5.20 -3.25 4.44
N LEU A 73 -6.06 -2.22 4.36
CA LEU A 73 -5.65 -0.82 4.55
C LEU A 73 -5.09 -0.60 5.96
N LEU A 74 -5.63 -1.30 6.96
CA LEU A 74 -5.15 -1.27 8.33
C LEU A 74 -3.76 -1.94 8.47
N ASP A 75 -3.64 -3.20 8.04
CA ASP A 75 -2.38 -3.97 8.09
C ASP A 75 -1.27 -3.26 7.28
N PHE A 76 -1.58 -2.85 6.04
CA PHE A 76 -0.62 -2.20 5.15
C PHE A 76 -0.14 -0.86 5.70
N ARG A 77 -1.04 -0.04 6.25
CA ARG A 77 -0.64 1.23 6.88
C ARG A 77 0.21 1.02 8.13
N ALA A 78 -0.09 0.01 8.93
CA ALA A 78 0.73 -0.35 10.08
C ALA A 78 2.14 -0.75 9.63
N TYR A 79 2.24 -1.62 8.62
CA TYR A 79 3.49 -2.04 8.02
C TYR A 79 4.30 -0.85 7.47
N LEU A 80 3.70 0.02 6.64
CA LEU A 80 4.40 1.19 6.09
C LEU A 80 4.96 2.13 7.17
N ARG A 81 4.27 2.22 8.32
CA ARG A 81 4.72 3.03 9.45
C ARG A 81 5.84 2.35 10.24
N GLU A 82 5.71 1.05 10.52
CA GLU A 82 6.68 0.27 11.29
C GLU A 82 8.03 0.18 10.57
N TRP A 83 8.00 0.01 9.25
CA TRP A 83 9.18 -0.12 8.41
C TRP A 83 9.69 1.20 7.84
N GLY A 84 9.06 2.33 8.17
CA GLY A 84 9.54 3.66 7.78
C GLY A 84 9.46 3.95 6.27
N TRP A 85 8.61 3.24 5.53
CA TRP A 85 8.45 3.41 4.08
C TRP A 85 8.01 4.82 3.69
N LEU A 86 7.07 5.41 4.43
CA LEU A 86 6.58 6.77 4.18
C LEU A 86 7.64 7.85 4.47
N ASP A 87 8.53 7.59 5.43
CA ASP A 87 9.64 8.49 5.74
C ASP A 87 10.71 8.42 4.66
N SER A 88 11.05 7.19 4.23
CA SER A 88 12.00 6.93 3.16
C SER A 88 11.54 7.44 1.79
N ALA A 89 10.22 7.48 1.55
CA ALA A 89 9.63 8.00 0.32
C ALA A 89 9.62 9.54 0.25
N ARG A 90 9.78 10.23 1.39
CA ARG A 90 9.89 11.69 1.37
C ARG A 90 11.23 12.08 0.77
N PRO A 91 11.27 13.07 -0.14
CA PRO A 91 12.53 13.62 -0.58
C PRO A 91 13.24 14.20 0.64
N LEU A 92 14.37 13.58 1.01
CA LEU A 92 15.33 14.14 1.95
C LEU A 92 15.87 15.44 1.35
N ASN A 93 15.18 16.56 1.59
CA ASN A 93 15.82 17.87 1.51
C ASN A 93 16.87 17.89 2.62
N ARG A 94 18.10 17.47 2.29
CA ARG A 94 19.27 17.77 3.11
C ARG A 94 19.51 19.29 3.00
N PRO A 95 19.48 20.05 4.10
CA PRO A 95 20.16 21.34 4.10
C PRO A 95 21.67 21.08 3.95
N ASP A 96 22.28 21.72 2.96
CA ASP A 96 23.72 21.96 2.88
C ASP A 96 24.11 23.02 3.91
#